data_AF-A0A173SG85-F1
#
_entry.id   AF-A0A173SG85-F1
#
_cell.length_a   1.000
_cell.length_b   1.000
_cell.length_c   1.000
_cell.angle_alpha   90.00
_cell.angle_beta   90.00
_cell.angle_gamma   90.00
#
_symmetry.space_group_name_H-M   'P 1'
#
loop_
_entity.id
_entity.type
_entity.pdbx_description
1 polymer ?
#
loop_
_entity_poly.entity_id
_entity_poly.type
_entity_poly.pdbx_seq_one_letter_code
_entity_poly.pdbx_strand_id
1 'polypeptide(L)' 'MAKVYADLIRKGKKTLDDVPEKLKAEVKAILDGEKD' A
#
# COMPACT_ATOMS: atom_id res chain seq x y z
N MET A 1 -8.96 3.73 -2.04
CA MET A 1 -8.63 2.28 -2.00
C MET A 1 -7.15 2.02 -1.71
N ALA A 2 -6.21 2.78 -2.27
CA ALA A 2 -4.78 2.61 -2.00
C ALA A 2 -4.42 2.68 -0.50
N LYS A 3 -4.94 3.66 0.25
CA LYS A 3 -4.76 3.72 1.73
C LYS A 3 -5.19 2.44 2.46
N VAL A 4 -6.31 1.83 2.06
CA VAL A 4 -6.78 0.56 2.67
C VAL A 4 -5.76 -0.54 2.44
N TYR A 5 -5.21 -0.66 1.23
CA TYR A 5 -4.15 -1.61 0.94
C TYR A 5 -2.87 -1.29 1.72
N ALA A 6 -2.46 -0.03 1.79
CA ALA A 6 -1.29 0.40 2.58
C ALA A 6 -1.44 0.05 4.07
N ASP A 7 -2.62 0.29 4.66
CA ASP A 7 -2.93 -0.08 6.05
C ASP A 7 -2.94 -1.60 6.25
N LEU A 8 -3.49 -2.36 5.31
CA LEU A 8 -3.49 -3.82 5.38
C LEU A 8 -2.07 -4.39 5.25
N ILE A 9 -1.21 -3.77 4.43
CA ILE A 9 0.20 -4.12 4.28
C ILE A 9 0.98 -3.79 5.55
N ARG A 10 0.79 -2.59 6.14
CA ARG A 10 1.38 -2.24 7.44
C ARG A 10 0.97 -3.19 8.55
N LYS A 11 -0.28 -3.67 8.52
CA LYS A 11 -0.82 -4.64 9.48
C LYS A 11 -0.40 -6.08 9.18
N GLY A 12 0.37 -6.34 8.13
CA GLY A 12 0.79 -7.68 7.72
C GLY A 12 -0.34 -8.59 7.23
N LYS A 13 -1.51 -8.02 6.90
CA LYS A 13 -2.69 -8.76 6.41
C LYS A 13 -2.68 -8.97 4.91
N LYS A 14 -1.89 -8.17 4.18
CA LYS A 14 -1.72 -8.23 2.73
C LYS A 14 -0.28 -7.88 2.37
N THR A 15 0.10 -8.21 1.14
CA THR A 15 1.38 -7.84 0.55
C THR A 15 1.19 -6.87 -0.61
N LEU A 16 2.30 -6.29 -1.09
CA LEU A 16 2.29 -5.44 -2.29
C LEU A 16 1.82 -6.21 -3.54
N ASP A 17 1.91 -7.54 -3.55
CA ASP A 17 1.43 -8.40 -4.64
C ASP A 17 -0.09 -8.53 -4.67
N ASP A 18 -0.76 -8.41 -3.52
CA ASP A 18 -2.22 -8.36 -3.43
C ASP A 18 -2.82 -7.04 -3.93
N VAL A 19 -1.97 -6.06 -4.26
CA VAL A 19 -2.37 -4.74 -4.75
C VAL A 19 -2.50 -4.80 -6.27
N PRO A 20 -3.65 -4.39 -6.83
CA PRO A 20 -3.80 -4.24 -8.28
C PRO A 20 -2.73 -3.31 -8.85
N GLU A 21 -2.15 -3.60 -10.02
CA GLU A 21 -1.06 -2.80 -10.61
C GLU A 21 -1.38 -1.31 -10.69
N LYS A 22 -2.61 -0.97 -11.09
CA LYS A 22 -3.11 0.42 -11.13
C LYS A 22 -3.04 1.16 -9.79
N LEU A 23 -3.01 0.43 -8.67
CA LEU A 23 -2.90 0.96 -7.31
C LEU A 23 -1.50 0.75 -6.71
N LYS A 24 -0.64 -0.12 -7.28
CA LYS A 24 0.70 -0.40 -6.74
C LYS A 24 1.53 0.87 -6.60
N ALA A 25 1.49 1.74 -7.61
CA ALA A 25 2.21 3.01 -7.58
C ALA A 25 1.73 3.92 -6.44
N GLU A 26 0.42 4.04 -6.27
CA GLU A 26 -0.22 4.88 -5.26
C GLU A 26 -0.02 4.33 -3.85
N VAL A 27 -0.13 3.00 -3.67
CA VAL A 27 0.17 2.31 -2.40
C VAL A 27 1.64 2.45 -2.04
N LYS A 28 2.56 2.31 -2.99
CA LYS A 28 3.99 2.49 -2.77
C LYS A 28 4.30 3.93 -2.34
N ALA A 29 3.69 4.92 -3.00
CA ALA A 29 3.83 6.33 -2.64
C ALA A 29 3.32 6.62 -1.22
N ILE A 30 2.20 6.03 -0.80
CA ILE A 30 1.66 6.17 0.56
C ILE A 30 2.58 5.50 1.60
N LEU A 31 3.12 4.33 1.30
CA LEU A 31 4.03 3.61 2.20
C LEU A 31 5.39 4.33 2.35
N ASP A 32 5.85 5.00 1.31
CA ASP A 32 7.13 5.72 1.29
C ASP A 32 7.02 7.14 1.88
N GLY A 33 5.95 7.87 1.55
CA GLY A 33 5.71 9.26 1.97
C GLY A 33 5.10 9.46 3.36
N GLU A 34 4.82 8.39 4.10
CA GLU A 34 4.44 8.46 5.54
C GLU A 34 5.67 8.24 6.47
N LYS A 35 6.90 8.30 5.94
CA LYS A 35 8.13 8.21 6.74
C LYS A 35 8.64 9.56 7.27
N ASP A 36 7.92 10.65 7.04
CA ASP A 36 8.24 11.99 7.56
C ASP A 36 7.50 12.30 8.88
#